data_AF-X0UU82-F1
#
_entry.id   AF-X0UU82-F1
#
_cell.length_a   1.000
_cell.length_b   1.000
_cell.length_c   1.000
_cell.angle_alpha   90.00
_cell.angle_beta   90.00
_cell.angle_gamma   90.00
#
_symmetry.space_group_name_H-M   'P 1'
#
loop_
_entity.id
_entity.type
_entity.pdbx_description
1 polymer ?
#
loop_
_entity_poly.entity_id
_entity_poly.type
_entity_poly.pdbx_seq_one_letter_code
_entity_poly.pdbx_strand_id
1 'polypeptide(L)'
;MKRLLNLIRGIHRDERGITGLETAIILIAFVIVATVFAFVVLTTGVFSSERGKETVFAGLQKARGTMELRGGVVVSATGSPADTVDDIVLTFGNAAAGDPIPLDPDATENTTIIAYRDDSVIDNDVTFTLVSILGDGDTLLEPGEVMTVLIDVATGISPAPTLVANDRFTLEV
;
A
#
# COMPACT_ATOMS: atom_id res chain seq x y z
N MET A 1 7.61 66.96 -56.72
CA MET A 1 7.93 66.75 -55.28
C MET A 1 6.76 67.04 -54.32
N LYS A 2 5.91 68.05 -54.52
CA LYS A 2 4.80 68.37 -53.60
C LYS A 2 3.65 67.34 -53.51
N ARG A 3 3.49 66.47 -54.53
CA ARG A 3 2.47 65.39 -54.52
C ARG A 3 2.86 64.19 -53.65
N LEU A 4 4.17 63.95 -53.46
CA LEU A 4 4.68 62.84 -52.62
C LEU A 4 4.56 63.17 -51.13
N LEU A 5 4.80 64.44 -50.74
CA LEU A 5 4.62 64.91 -49.36
C LEU A 5 3.16 64.85 -48.87
N ASN A 6 2.19 65.03 -49.77
CA ASN A 6 0.77 64.92 -49.40
C ASN A 6 0.31 63.48 -49.22
N LEU A 7 0.99 62.51 -49.82
CA LEU A 7 0.70 61.08 -49.67
C LEU A 7 1.19 60.56 -48.30
N ILE A 8 2.35 61.02 -47.85
CA ILE A 8 2.93 60.67 -46.54
C ILE A 8 2.10 61.27 -45.38
N ARG A 9 1.50 62.45 -45.59
CA ARG A 9 0.60 63.08 -44.60
C ARG A 9 -0.74 62.35 -44.40
N GLY A 10 -1.14 61.50 -45.35
CA GLY A 10 -2.34 60.67 -45.25
C GLY A 10 -2.13 59.38 -44.46
N ILE A 11 -0.88 58.91 -44.33
CA ILE A 11 -0.53 57.67 -43.59
C ILE A 11 -0.49 57.93 -42.07
N HIS A 12 -0.24 59.17 -41.64
CA HIS A 12 -0.35 59.59 -40.24
C HIS A 12 -1.74 60.11 -39.84
N ARG A 13 -2.78 59.75 -40.61
CA ARG A 13 -4.15 60.18 -40.36
C ARG A 13 -4.82 59.24 -39.35
N ASP A 14 -4.65 59.62 -38.09
CA ASP A 14 -5.52 59.30 -36.94
C ASP A 14 -5.85 57.82 -36.71
N GLU A 15 -4.99 57.12 -35.95
CA GLU A 15 -5.42 56.02 -35.06
C GLU A 15 -6.27 56.53 -33.87
N ARG A 16 -7.09 57.57 -34.09
CA ARG A 16 -8.05 58.07 -33.10
C ARG A 16 -9.25 57.14 -33.09
N GLY A 17 -9.04 55.95 -32.55
CA GLY A 17 -10.02 54.88 -32.54
C GLY A 17 -9.70 53.72 -31.61
N ILE A 18 -8.48 53.60 -31.07
CA ILE A 18 -8.24 52.76 -29.88
C ILE A 18 -8.76 53.55 -28.69
N THR A 19 -10.06 53.43 -28.42
CA THR A 19 -10.61 53.93 -27.16
C THR A 19 -10.11 53.02 -26.05
N GLY A 20 -9.69 53.61 -24.91
CA GLY A 20 -9.22 52.82 -23.76
C GLY A 20 -10.26 51.83 -23.22
N LEU A 21 -11.53 52.00 -23.62
CA LEU A 21 -12.63 51.10 -23.29
C LEU A 21 -12.49 49.74 -24.00
N GLU A 22 -12.03 49.69 -25.25
CA GLU A 22 -11.82 48.42 -25.99
C GLU A 22 -10.63 47.64 -25.42
N THR A 23 -9.52 48.33 -25.14
CA THR A 23 -8.36 47.72 -24.46
C THR A 23 -8.70 47.27 -23.04
N ALA A 24 -9.57 47.99 -22.33
CA ALA A 24 -10.05 47.57 -21.00
C ALA A 24 -10.87 46.28 -21.05
N ILE A 25 -11.74 46.09 -22.05
CA ILE A 25 -12.51 44.85 -22.22
C ILE A 25 -11.57 43.67 -22.49
N ILE A 26 -10.58 43.84 -23.38
CA ILE A 26 -9.57 42.81 -23.65
C ILE A 26 -8.75 42.49 -22.39
N LEU A 27 -8.39 43.51 -21.60
CA LEU A 27 -7.65 43.33 -20.36
C LEU A 27 -8.46 42.56 -19.31
N ILE A 28 -9.76 42.84 -19.16
CA ILE A 28 -10.65 42.06 -18.27
C ILE A 28 -10.72 40.61 -18.74
N ALA A 29 -10.91 40.37 -20.04
CA ALA A 29 -10.94 39.01 -20.58
C ALA A 29 -9.63 38.24 -20.32
N PHE A 30 -8.48 38.89 -20.50
CA PHE A 30 -7.18 38.29 -20.23
C PHE A 30 -6.99 37.95 -18.75
N VAL A 31 -7.39 38.85 -17.85
CA VAL A 31 -7.34 38.61 -16.40
C VAL A 31 -8.26 37.45 -16.00
N ILE A 32 -9.47 37.37 -16.56
CA ILE A 32 -10.40 36.26 -16.26
C ILE A 32 -9.82 34.92 -16.71
N VAL A 33 -9.26 34.84 -17.92
CA VAL A 33 -8.63 33.60 -18.40
C VAL A 33 -7.45 33.22 -17.50
N ALA A 34 -6.63 34.19 -17.10
CA ALA A 34 -5.50 33.96 -16.20
C ALA A 34 -5.95 33.49 -14.81
N THR A 35 -7.02 34.05 -14.24
CA THR A 35 -7.51 33.65 -12.91
C THR A 35 -8.15 32.27 -12.91
N VAL A 36 -8.92 31.92 -13.94
CA VAL A 36 -9.48 30.57 -14.09
C VAL A 36 -8.36 29.56 -14.28
N PHE A 37 -7.36 29.87 -15.11
CA PHE A 37 -6.20 29.00 -15.28
C PHE A 37 -5.41 28.83 -13.98
N ALA A 38 -5.16 29.91 -13.24
CA ALA A 38 -4.49 29.86 -11.95
C ALA A 38 -5.27 29.02 -10.91
N PHE A 39 -6.60 29.14 -10.89
CA PHE A 39 -7.46 28.33 -10.03
C PHE A 39 -7.37 26.84 -10.37
N VAL A 40 -7.42 26.46 -11.66
CA VAL A 40 -7.27 25.07 -12.10
C VAL A 40 -5.90 24.51 -11.74
N VAL A 41 -4.83 25.29 -11.96
CA VAL A 41 -3.46 24.88 -11.61
C VAL A 41 -3.31 24.71 -10.11
N LEU A 42 -3.84 25.64 -9.30
CA LEU A 42 -3.77 25.56 -7.85
C LEU A 42 -4.56 24.35 -7.31
N THR A 43 -5.80 24.17 -7.75
CA THR A 43 -6.65 23.05 -7.30
C THR A 43 -6.06 21.70 -7.71
N THR A 44 -5.58 21.59 -8.95
CA THR A 44 -4.92 20.37 -9.44
C THR A 44 -3.59 20.13 -8.72
N GLY A 45 -2.83 21.18 -8.43
CA GLY A 45 -1.57 21.11 -7.68
C GLY A 45 -1.78 20.63 -6.24
N VAL A 46 -2.80 21.15 -5.55
CA VAL A 46 -3.18 20.69 -4.20
C VAL A 46 -3.64 19.23 -4.24
N PHE A 47 -4.49 18.86 -5.20
CA PHE A 47 -4.93 17.46 -5.36
C PHE A 47 -3.75 16.52 -5.61
N SER A 48 -2.82 16.90 -6.49
CA SER A 48 -1.61 16.12 -6.77
C SER A 48 -0.71 15.99 -5.53
N SER A 49 -0.62 17.05 -4.72
CA SER A 49 0.17 17.03 -3.48
C SER A 49 -0.45 16.11 -2.43
N GLU A 50 -1.79 16.15 -2.25
CA GLU A 50 -2.49 15.25 -1.33
C GLU A 50 -2.40 13.79 -1.79
N ARG A 51 -2.54 13.50 -3.09
CA ARG A 51 -2.32 12.14 -3.63
C ARG A 51 -0.89 11.66 -3.43
N GLY A 52 0.09 12.54 -3.62
CA GLY A 52 1.50 12.23 -3.36
C GLY A 52 1.75 11.91 -1.89
N LYS A 53 1.20 12.73 -0.99
CA LYS A 53 1.26 12.51 0.46
C LYS A 53 0.64 11.16 0.84
N GLU A 54 -0.58 10.88 0.38
CA GLU A 54 -1.29 9.62 0.63
C GLU A 54 -0.47 8.41 0.15
N THR A 55 0.12 8.48 -1.05
CA THR A 55 0.98 7.42 -1.60
C THR A 55 2.23 7.20 -0.74
N VAL A 56 2.86 8.26 -0.25
CA VAL A 56 4.04 8.15 0.62
C VAL A 56 3.67 7.50 1.95
N PHE A 57 2.56 7.92 2.58
CA PHE A 57 2.11 7.32 3.82
C PHE A 57 1.69 5.86 3.64
N ALA A 58 0.95 5.53 2.58
CA ALA A 58 0.59 4.14 2.27
C ALA A 58 1.84 3.28 2.02
N GLY A 59 2.85 3.81 1.32
CA GLY A 59 4.13 3.12 1.12
C GLY A 59 4.88 2.89 2.43
N LEU A 60 4.91 3.89 3.32
CA LEU A 60 5.50 3.75 4.66
C LEU A 60 4.73 2.74 5.52
N GLN A 61 3.39 2.77 5.50
CA GLN A 61 2.55 1.80 6.20
C GLN A 61 2.80 0.38 5.68
N LYS A 62 2.89 0.19 4.36
CA LYS A 62 3.20 -1.13 3.78
C LYS A 62 4.59 -1.64 4.16
N ALA A 63 5.58 -0.74 4.26
CA ALA A 63 6.92 -1.11 4.71
C ALA A 63 7.00 -1.37 6.22
N ARG A 64 6.18 -0.68 7.02
CA ARG A 64 6.11 -0.82 8.48
C ARG A 64 5.22 -1.97 8.94
N GLY A 65 4.25 -2.41 8.14
CA GLY A 65 3.43 -3.60 8.44
C GLY A 65 4.14 -4.91 8.07
N THR A 66 5.42 -5.05 8.44
CA THR A 66 6.18 -6.28 8.21
C THR A 66 6.39 -7.01 9.53
N MET A 67 6.32 -8.34 9.48
CA MET A 67 6.63 -9.22 10.60
C MET A 67 7.92 -9.98 10.33
N GLU A 68 8.59 -10.40 11.38
CA GLU A 68 9.79 -11.23 11.29
C GLU A 68 9.62 -12.53 12.07
N LEU A 69 10.19 -13.61 11.53
CA LEU A 69 10.27 -14.88 12.25
C LEU A 69 11.24 -14.73 13.43
N ARG A 70 10.73 -14.95 14.63
CA ARG A 70 11.47 -14.92 15.89
C ARG A 70 11.80 -16.35 16.32
N GLY A 71 13.02 -16.77 16.05
CA GLY A 71 13.48 -18.12 16.36
C GLY A 71 13.43 -19.03 15.15
N GLY A 72 13.34 -20.34 15.39
CA GLY A 72 13.23 -21.35 14.34
C GLY A 72 11.80 -21.85 14.17
N VAL A 73 11.52 -22.47 13.03
CA VAL A 73 10.31 -23.27 12.84
C VAL A 73 10.45 -24.55 13.65
N VAL A 74 9.50 -24.82 14.54
CA VAL A 74 9.47 -26.03 15.34
C VAL A 74 8.44 -26.98 14.75
N VAL A 75 8.84 -28.23 14.57
CA VAL A 75 7.99 -29.29 14.01
C VAL A 75 7.90 -30.41 15.04
N SER A 76 6.70 -30.84 15.37
CA SER A 76 6.47 -31.93 16.32
C SER A 76 5.73 -33.10 15.68
N ALA A 77 6.10 -34.29 16.14
CA ALA A 77 5.46 -35.55 15.81
C ALA A 77 5.24 -36.32 17.11
N THR A 78 4.07 -36.91 17.26
CA THR A 78 3.63 -37.65 18.44
C THR A 78 3.44 -39.13 18.08
N GLY A 79 3.48 -40.00 19.10
CA GLY A 79 3.37 -41.46 18.92
C GLY A 79 4.71 -42.20 18.90
N SER A 80 4.64 -43.51 18.69
CA SER A 80 5.81 -44.39 18.63
C SER A 80 5.56 -45.53 17.63
N PRO A 81 6.27 -45.56 16.50
CA PRO A 81 7.22 -44.54 16.02
C PRO A 81 6.53 -43.23 15.60
N ALA A 82 7.20 -42.10 15.79
CA ALA A 82 6.73 -40.77 15.39
C ALA A 82 7.17 -40.47 13.96
N ASP A 83 6.50 -41.13 13.00
CA ASP A 83 6.93 -41.13 11.59
C ASP A 83 6.33 -39.98 10.77
N THR A 84 5.27 -39.33 11.26
CA THR A 84 4.56 -38.25 10.57
C THR A 84 4.50 -36.99 11.42
N VAL A 85 4.61 -35.82 10.78
CA VAL A 85 4.46 -34.52 11.46
C VAL A 85 3.00 -34.27 11.83
N ASP A 86 2.78 -33.84 13.07
CA ASP A 86 1.45 -33.43 13.57
C ASP A 86 1.30 -31.91 13.56
N ASP A 87 2.27 -31.16 14.11
CA ASP A 87 2.17 -29.70 14.24
C ASP A 87 3.40 -28.99 13.68
N ILE A 88 3.15 -27.80 13.09
CA ILE A 88 4.17 -26.82 12.72
C ILE A 88 3.93 -25.55 13.52
N VAL A 89 4.97 -25.09 14.20
CA VAL A 89 4.93 -23.94 15.11
C VAL A 89 5.89 -22.86 14.62
N LEU A 90 5.35 -21.67 14.43
CA LEU A 90 6.07 -20.47 13.98
C LEU A 90 5.88 -19.38 15.02
N THR A 91 6.94 -18.65 15.36
CA THR A 91 6.84 -17.52 16.29
C THR A 91 7.20 -16.25 15.54
N PHE A 92 6.32 -15.24 15.62
CA PHE A 92 6.46 -13.98 14.93
C PHE A 92 6.60 -12.81 15.91
N GLY A 93 7.33 -11.79 15.48
CA GLY A 93 7.41 -10.48 16.12
C GLY A 93 7.20 -9.37 15.11
N ASN A 94 6.73 -8.23 15.57
CA ASN A 94 6.60 -7.04 14.72
C ASN A 94 7.99 -6.53 14.32
N ALA A 95 8.26 -6.40 13.02
CA ALA A 95 9.56 -5.94 12.54
C ALA A 95 9.68 -4.41 12.70
N ALA A 96 10.77 -3.98 13.33
CA ALA A 96 11.16 -2.56 13.39
C ALA A 96 10.13 -1.58 14.01
N ALA A 97 9.36 -2.03 15.01
CA ALA A 97 8.36 -1.19 15.69
C ALA A 97 7.38 -0.52 14.71
N GLY A 98 6.91 -1.34 13.78
CA GLY A 98 5.95 -1.03 12.74
C GLY A 98 4.53 -0.80 13.25
N ASP A 99 3.60 -0.77 12.31
CA ASP A 99 2.18 -0.68 12.65
C ASP A 99 1.68 -2.07 13.12
N PRO A 100 0.64 -2.15 13.98
CA PRO A 100 0.08 -3.42 14.43
C PRO A 100 -0.39 -4.29 13.27
N ILE A 101 -0.10 -5.60 13.34
CA ILE A 101 -0.47 -6.54 12.28
C ILE A 101 -1.55 -7.49 12.80
N PRO A 102 -2.74 -7.54 12.19
CA PRO A 102 -3.79 -8.46 12.61
C PRO A 102 -3.41 -9.91 12.30
N LEU A 103 -3.44 -10.75 13.32
CA LEU A 103 -3.19 -12.19 13.26
C LEU A 103 -4.42 -13.01 13.66
N ASP A 104 -5.61 -12.41 13.60
CA ASP A 104 -6.87 -13.10 13.93
C ASP A 104 -7.23 -14.14 12.86
N PRO A 105 -7.19 -15.46 13.18
CA PRO A 105 -7.53 -16.50 12.21
C PRO A 105 -9.02 -16.51 11.85
N ASP A 106 -9.89 -15.92 12.67
CA ASP A 106 -11.34 -15.89 12.43
C ASP A 106 -11.80 -14.60 11.74
N ALA A 107 -10.89 -13.65 11.51
CA ALA A 107 -11.21 -12.38 10.87
C ALA A 107 -11.54 -12.56 9.38
N THR A 108 -12.66 -11.99 8.96
CA THR A 108 -13.12 -12.01 7.56
C THR A 108 -12.62 -10.84 6.73
N GLU A 109 -12.00 -9.83 7.36
CA GLU A 109 -11.42 -8.66 6.72
C GLU A 109 -10.03 -8.38 7.30
N ASN A 110 -9.09 -7.96 6.44
CA ASN A 110 -7.72 -7.60 6.82
C ASN A 110 -7.01 -8.69 7.65
N THR A 111 -7.16 -9.95 7.24
CA THR A 111 -6.54 -11.10 7.92
C THR A 111 -5.14 -11.40 7.38
N THR A 112 -4.33 -12.06 8.19
CA THR A 112 -3.06 -12.66 7.78
C THR A 112 -3.34 -14.04 7.19
N ILE A 113 -2.85 -14.27 5.98
CA ILE A 113 -3.02 -15.52 5.25
C ILE A 113 -1.70 -16.27 5.26
N ILE A 114 -1.75 -17.57 5.55
CA ILE A 114 -0.58 -18.45 5.50
C ILE A 114 -0.80 -19.46 4.39
N ALA A 115 0.11 -19.50 3.42
CA ALA A 115 0.09 -20.48 2.35
C ALA A 115 1.10 -21.60 2.63
N TYR A 116 0.66 -22.83 2.43
CA TYR A 116 1.47 -24.03 2.48
C TYR A 116 1.69 -24.63 1.09
N ARG A 117 2.92 -25.10 0.86
CA ARG A 117 3.26 -25.81 -0.37
C ARG A 117 4.32 -26.87 -0.13
N ASP A 118 4.06 -28.08 -0.61
CA ASP A 118 5.06 -29.13 -0.80
C ASP A 118 5.04 -29.66 -2.25
N ASP A 119 5.68 -30.80 -2.51
CA ASP A 119 5.77 -31.41 -3.83
C ASP A 119 4.41 -31.93 -4.37
N SER A 120 3.41 -32.07 -3.51
CA SER A 120 2.12 -32.74 -3.76
C SER A 120 0.89 -31.91 -3.39
N VAL A 121 0.99 -31.06 -2.37
CA VAL A 121 -0.09 -30.27 -1.78
C VAL A 121 0.20 -28.79 -1.92
N ILE A 122 -0.83 -28.04 -2.28
CA ILE A 122 -0.84 -26.59 -2.32
C ILE A 122 -2.09 -26.15 -1.59
N ASP A 123 -1.92 -25.42 -0.51
CA ASP A 123 -2.99 -24.77 0.23
C ASP A 123 -2.63 -23.29 0.37
N ASN A 124 -3.51 -22.39 -0.06
CA ASN A 124 -3.22 -20.95 -0.04
C ASN A 124 -3.78 -20.26 1.20
N ASP A 125 -4.51 -20.97 2.05
CA ASP A 125 -5.15 -20.41 3.23
C ASP A 125 -5.26 -21.47 4.33
N VAL A 126 -4.13 -21.67 5.00
CA VAL A 126 -3.99 -22.65 6.08
C VAL A 126 -4.70 -22.14 7.32
N THR A 127 -5.52 -23.00 7.93
CA THR A 127 -6.13 -22.70 9.22
C THR A 127 -5.09 -22.85 10.33
N PHE A 128 -4.96 -21.84 11.17
CA PHE A 128 -3.99 -21.81 12.26
C PHE A 128 -4.62 -21.34 13.57
N THR A 129 -3.95 -21.67 14.68
CA THR A 129 -4.28 -21.18 16.03
C THR A 129 -3.21 -20.21 16.50
N LEU A 130 -3.63 -19.13 17.15
CA LEU A 130 -2.73 -18.12 17.71
C LEU A 130 -2.55 -18.31 19.21
N VAL A 131 -1.33 -18.18 19.69
CA VAL A 131 -0.96 -18.18 21.11
C VAL A 131 -0.06 -16.97 21.38
N SER A 132 -0.54 -16.02 22.18
CA SER A 132 0.29 -14.91 22.65
C SER A 132 1.28 -15.40 23.71
N ILE A 133 2.58 -15.18 23.47
CA ILE A 133 3.66 -15.52 24.41
C ILE A 133 4.01 -14.31 25.27
N LEU A 134 4.08 -13.15 24.63
CA LEU A 134 4.31 -11.86 25.26
C LEU A 134 3.41 -10.84 24.57
N GLY A 135 2.38 -10.38 25.28
CA GLY A 135 1.45 -9.38 24.77
C GLY A 135 0.30 -9.14 25.75
N ASP A 136 -0.70 -8.40 25.31
CA ASP A 136 -1.85 -8.00 26.12
C ASP A 136 -3.07 -8.93 26.03
N GLY A 137 -3.02 -9.93 25.14
CA GLY A 137 -4.02 -10.98 24.99
C GLY A 137 -5.03 -10.74 23.86
N ASP A 138 -4.82 -9.72 23.03
CA ASP A 138 -5.51 -9.58 21.76
C ASP A 138 -4.83 -10.37 20.61
N THR A 139 -5.35 -10.18 19.39
CA THR A 139 -4.87 -10.83 18.16
C THR A 139 -4.12 -9.87 17.23
N LEU A 140 -3.63 -8.74 17.75
CA LEU A 140 -2.84 -7.76 17.00
C LEU A 140 -1.37 -7.88 17.38
N LEU A 141 -0.50 -8.16 16.41
CA LEU A 141 0.94 -8.21 16.66
C LEU A 141 1.52 -6.78 16.74
N GLU A 142 1.70 -6.28 17.95
CA GLU A 142 2.23 -4.95 18.22
C GLU A 142 3.77 -4.90 18.42
N PRO A 143 4.38 -3.70 18.32
CA PRO A 143 5.79 -3.51 18.66
C PRO A 143 6.17 -3.99 20.06
N GLY A 144 7.04 -5.00 20.12
CA GLY A 144 7.53 -5.58 21.37
C GLY A 144 6.75 -6.82 21.83
N GLU A 145 5.71 -7.20 21.09
CA GLU A 145 4.97 -8.43 21.33
C GLU A 145 5.52 -9.61 20.52
N VAL A 146 5.22 -10.80 21.03
CA VAL A 146 5.61 -12.08 20.42
C VAL A 146 4.42 -13.01 20.46
N MET A 147 3.97 -13.41 19.26
CA MET A 147 2.86 -14.33 19.08
C MET A 147 3.33 -15.58 18.35
N THR A 148 2.76 -16.72 18.71
CA THR A 148 3.06 -18.01 18.11
C THR A 148 1.86 -18.52 17.35
N VAL A 149 2.10 -18.88 16.09
CA VAL A 149 1.15 -19.52 15.20
C VAL A 149 1.39 -21.03 15.24
N LEU A 150 0.34 -21.79 15.48
CA LEU A 150 0.34 -23.24 15.49
C LEU A 150 -0.56 -23.76 14.38
N ILE A 151 0.00 -24.59 13.51
CA ILE A 151 -0.68 -25.22 12.38
C ILE A 151 -0.72 -26.72 12.66
N ASP A 152 -1.92 -27.26 12.83
CA ASP A 152 -2.16 -28.70 12.82
C ASP A 152 -2.11 -29.18 11.36
N VAL A 153 -1.20 -30.10 11.03
CA VAL A 153 -1.00 -30.57 9.65
C VAL A 153 -2.19 -31.38 9.15
N ALA A 154 -2.86 -32.11 10.03
CA ALA A 154 -3.98 -32.98 9.66
C ALA A 154 -5.29 -32.22 9.41
N THR A 155 -5.51 -31.12 10.15
CA THR A 155 -6.76 -30.35 10.09
C THR A 155 -6.61 -28.94 9.54
N GLY A 156 -5.43 -28.34 9.69
CA GLY A 156 -5.16 -26.97 9.28
C GLY A 156 -4.80 -26.82 7.80
N ILE A 157 -4.29 -27.87 7.16
CA ILE A 157 -3.89 -27.88 5.75
C ILE A 157 -4.83 -28.76 4.93
N SER A 158 -5.31 -28.25 3.79
CA SER A 158 -6.26 -28.94 2.91
C SER A 158 -5.78 -29.01 1.46
N PRO A 159 -5.61 -30.22 0.87
CA PRO A 159 -5.71 -31.53 1.51
C PRO A 159 -4.57 -31.78 2.52
N ALA A 160 -4.86 -32.54 3.58
CA ALA A 160 -3.88 -32.87 4.61
C ALA A 160 -2.67 -33.63 4.01
N PRO A 161 -1.44 -33.08 4.10
CA PRO A 161 -0.25 -33.74 3.60
C PRO A 161 0.23 -34.81 4.58
N THR A 162 1.00 -35.77 4.07
CA THR A 162 1.73 -36.74 4.92
C THR A 162 3.20 -36.37 4.89
N LEU A 163 3.63 -35.56 5.85
CA LEU A 163 5.01 -35.11 5.99
C LEU A 163 5.83 -36.12 6.80
N VAL A 164 6.88 -36.66 6.19
CA VAL A 164 7.84 -37.56 6.86
C VAL A 164 9.24 -36.94 6.92
N ALA A 165 10.16 -37.60 7.62
CA ALA A 165 11.53 -37.15 7.73
C ALA A 165 12.19 -36.99 6.34
N ASN A 166 12.86 -35.84 6.13
CA ASN A 166 13.53 -35.40 4.90
C ASN A 166 12.63 -34.83 3.81
N ASP A 167 11.33 -34.71 4.03
CA ASP A 167 10.46 -33.97 3.12
C ASP A 167 10.70 -32.46 3.22
N ARG A 168 10.36 -31.76 2.13
CA ARG A 168 10.49 -30.30 2.04
C ARG A 168 9.11 -29.68 1.90
N PHE A 169 8.88 -28.64 2.68
CA PHE A 169 7.69 -27.81 2.57
C PHE A 169 8.08 -26.33 2.64
N THR A 170 7.19 -25.48 2.18
CA THR A 170 7.31 -24.02 2.23
C THR A 170 6.06 -23.46 2.90
N LEU A 171 6.27 -22.50 3.81
CA LEU A 171 5.23 -21.68 4.38
C LEU A 171 5.51 -20.23 3.99
N GLU A 172 4.50 -19.55 3.43
CA GLU A 172 4.54 -18.13 3.07
C GLU A 172 3.50 -17.39 3.91
N VAL A 173 3.95 -16.34 4.60
CA VAL A 173 3.17 -15.48 5.50
C VAL A 173 3.35 -14.03 5.09
#